data_AF-A0A925XP62-F1
#
_entry.id   AF-A0A925XP62-F1
#
_cell.length_a   1.000
_cell.length_b   1.000
_cell.length_c   1.000
_cell.angle_alpha   90.00
_cell.angle_beta   90.00
_cell.angle_gamma   90.00
#
_symmetry.space_group_name_H-M   'P 1'
#
loop_
_entity.id
_entity.type
_entity.pdbx_description
1 polymer ?
#
loop_
_entity_poly.entity_id
_entity_poly.type
_entity_poly.pdbx_seq_one_letter_code
_entity_poly.pdbx_strand_id
1 'polypeptide(L)'
;KGAPTMLSLDDVNTMLHEFGHGLHGLLAQVTYERLSGTRVLRDFVELPSQLFEHWALEPEVLKKHALHVDTNEPIPDALIERLQQARRFNQGFETVEYTACALLDMKLHAAGDGVDITQFEKDELARLGMPAGMVMRHRLPHFGHLFSSSSYAAGYYVYMWAEVLDADGYDAFVEAGNPFDPAVAARLLKYVYSSGNTLEPRAAYRAFRGRDPEVAPLLMKRGLIKEGQPA
;
A
#
# COMPACT_ATOMS: atom_id res chain seq x y z
N LYS A 1 17.18 32.67 5.54
CA LYS A 1 16.80 31.55 4.66
C LYS A 1 16.80 30.28 5.50
N GLY A 2 15.79 29.43 5.39
CA GLY A 2 15.73 28.16 6.13
C GLY A 2 16.63 27.09 5.51
N ALA A 3 16.94 26.05 6.27
CA ALA A 3 17.57 24.85 5.74
C ALA A 3 16.57 24.04 4.88
N PRO A 4 17.02 23.32 3.85
CA PRO A 4 16.16 22.48 3.03
C PRO A 4 15.58 21.31 3.84
N THR A 5 14.32 20.97 3.58
CA THR A 5 13.68 19.78 4.15
C THR A 5 13.98 18.58 3.26
N MET A 6 14.96 17.76 3.66
CA MET A 6 15.28 16.51 2.97
C MET A 6 14.27 15.44 3.40
N LEU A 7 13.74 14.68 2.44
CA LEU A 7 12.82 13.58 2.66
C LEU A 7 13.54 12.25 2.57
N SER A 8 13.20 11.30 3.44
CA SER A 8 13.56 9.89 3.26
C SER A 8 12.74 9.27 2.12
N LEU A 9 13.13 8.08 1.66
CA LEU A 9 12.32 7.33 0.69
C LEU A 9 10.95 6.96 1.26
N ASP A 10 10.88 6.69 2.58
CA ASP A 10 9.62 6.40 3.26
C ASP A 10 8.70 7.63 3.27
N ASP A 11 9.25 8.83 3.47
CA ASP A 11 8.49 10.08 3.39
C ASP A 11 7.98 10.34 1.96
N VAL A 12 8.80 10.05 0.94
CA VAL A 12 8.40 10.17 -0.47
C VAL A 12 7.29 9.18 -0.82
N ASN A 13 7.42 7.92 -0.42
CA ASN A 13 6.38 6.91 -0.62
C ASN A 13 5.09 7.31 0.10
N THR A 14 5.19 7.75 1.37
CA THR A 14 4.04 8.26 2.13
C THR A 14 3.37 9.44 1.42
N MET A 15 4.16 10.38 0.88
CA MET A 15 3.61 11.51 0.13
C MET A 15 2.83 11.04 -1.11
N LEU A 16 3.34 10.06 -1.87
CA LEU A 16 2.64 9.53 -3.05
C LEU A 16 1.41 8.70 -2.68
N HIS A 17 1.48 7.94 -1.58
CA HIS A 17 0.34 7.22 -1.02
C HIS A 17 -0.83 8.18 -0.77
N GLU A 18 -0.59 9.24 0.00
CA GLU A 18 -1.60 10.24 0.30
C GLU A 18 -2.06 11.01 -0.95
N PHE A 19 -1.16 11.24 -1.90
CA PHE A 19 -1.52 11.85 -3.18
C PHE A 19 -2.42 10.93 -4.02
N GLY A 20 -2.25 9.61 -3.97
CA GLY A 20 -3.15 8.66 -4.62
C GLY A 20 -4.57 8.72 -4.04
N HIS A 21 -4.73 8.87 -2.72
CA HIS A 21 -6.04 9.20 -2.13
C HIS A 21 -6.57 10.57 -2.60
N GLY A 22 -5.69 11.58 -2.67
CA GLY A 22 -6.01 12.89 -3.22
C GLY A 22 -6.56 12.81 -4.65
N LEU A 23 -5.90 12.04 -5.51
CA LEU A 23 -6.34 11.77 -6.88
C LEU A 23 -7.67 11.01 -6.93
N HIS A 24 -7.88 10.03 -6.04
CA HIS A 24 -9.14 9.30 -5.94
C HIS A 24 -10.30 10.25 -5.59
N GLY A 25 -10.06 11.26 -4.76
CA GLY A 25 -11.03 12.33 -4.49
C GLY A 25 -11.22 13.30 -5.66
N LEU A 26 -10.13 13.81 -6.22
CA LEU A 26 -10.13 14.86 -7.26
C LEU A 26 -10.68 14.39 -8.61
N LEU A 27 -10.47 13.12 -8.95
CA LEU A 27 -10.84 12.55 -10.24
C LEU A 27 -12.24 11.91 -10.24
N ALA A 28 -12.92 11.87 -9.09
CA ALA A 28 -14.26 11.30 -8.97
C ALA A 28 -15.27 12.02 -9.88
N GLN A 29 -16.00 11.23 -10.68
CA GLN A 29 -17.03 11.72 -11.60
C GLN A 29 -18.35 10.99 -11.35
N VAL A 30 -19.01 11.34 -10.24
CA VAL A 30 -20.24 10.68 -9.79
C VAL A 30 -21.35 11.69 -9.51
N THR A 31 -22.60 11.26 -9.68
CA THR A 31 -23.79 12.10 -9.42
C THR A 31 -24.06 12.33 -7.94
N TYR A 32 -23.85 11.30 -7.12
CA TYR A 32 -24.25 11.30 -5.70
C TYR A 32 -23.02 11.42 -4.81
N GLU A 33 -22.99 12.44 -3.96
CA GLU A 33 -21.89 12.71 -3.03
C GLU A 33 -21.56 11.50 -2.15
N ARG A 34 -22.57 10.71 -1.73
CA ARG A 34 -22.37 9.50 -0.92
C ARG A 34 -21.49 8.45 -1.60
N LEU A 35 -21.39 8.47 -2.92
CA LEU A 35 -20.61 7.54 -3.72
C LEU A 35 -19.30 8.15 -4.23
N SER A 36 -18.98 9.40 -3.87
CA SER A 36 -17.85 10.13 -4.44
C SER A 36 -16.52 9.84 -3.75
N GLY A 37 -15.46 9.83 -4.55
CA GLY A 37 -14.07 9.73 -4.11
C GLY A 37 -13.81 8.51 -3.24
N THR A 38 -13.17 8.74 -2.09
CA THR A 38 -12.74 7.70 -1.15
C THR A 38 -13.88 7.05 -0.35
N ARG A 39 -15.15 7.33 -0.65
CA ARG A 39 -16.33 6.72 0.01
C ARG A 39 -16.64 5.30 -0.51
N VAL A 40 -15.60 4.50 -0.66
CA VAL A 40 -15.63 3.09 -1.11
C VAL A 40 -15.48 2.14 0.08
N LEU A 41 -15.50 0.83 -0.16
CA LEU A 41 -15.18 -0.14 0.89
C LEU A 41 -13.73 0.05 1.38
N ARG A 42 -13.51 -0.19 2.67
CA ARG A 42 -12.20 0.03 3.31
C ARG A 42 -11.11 -0.88 2.74
N ASP A 43 -11.47 -2.08 2.29
CA ASP A 43 -10.57 -3.04 1.63
C ASP A 43 -10.25 -2.67 0.16
N PHE A 44 -10.89 -1.62 -0.38
CA PHE A 44 -10.63 -1.09 -1.72
C PHE A 44 -10.02 0.33 -1.69
N VAL A 45 -10.22 1.10 -0.62
CA VAL A 45 -9.80 2.51 -0.55
C VAL A 45 -8.28 2.69 -0.66
N GLU A 46 -7.52 1.68 -0.23
CA GLU A 46 -6.06 1.67 -0.24
C GLU A 46 -5.46 1.28 -1.61
N LEU A 47 -6.26 0.75 -2.54
CA LEU A 47 -5.77 0.40 -3.88
C LEU A 47 -5.24 1.65 -4.63
N PRO A 48 -5.97 2.76 -4.74
CA PRO A 48 -5.47 3.93 -5.46
C PRO A 48 -4.24 4.57 -4.81
N SER A 49 -4.17 4.59 -3.48
CA SER A 49 -3.02 5.14 -2.75
C SER A 49 -1.77 4.29 -2.99
N GLN A 50 -1.86 2.99 -2.70
CA GLN A 50 -0.70 2.09 -2.84
C GLN A 50 -0.24 1.91 -4.28
N LEU A 51 -1.18 1.83 -5.24
CA LEU A 51 -0.82 1.76 -6.65
C LEU A 51 0.03 2.98 -7.05
N PHE A 52 -0.33 4.17 -6.56
CA PHE A 52 0.38 5.41 -6.90
C PHE A 52 1.83 5.45 -6.37
N GLU A 53 2.14 4.69 -5.31
CA GLU A 53 3.51 4.57 -4.77
C GLU A 53 4.50 3.99 -5.78
N HIS A 54 4.06 3.11 -6.69
CA HIS A 54 4.94 2.48 -7.67
C HIS A 54 5.67 3.52 -8.55
N TRP A 55 5.01 4.62 -8.89
CA TRP A 55 5.62 5.68 -9.69
C TRP A 55 6.67 6.51 -8.94
N ALA A 56 6.77 6.42 -7.60
CA ALA A 56 7.81 7.11 -6.84
C ALA A 56 9.22 6.70 -7.29
N LEU A 57 9.37 5.41 -7.61
CA LEU A 57 10.66 4.76 -7.91
C LEU A 57 10.84 4.44 -9.40
N GLU A 58 9.88 4.78 -10.25
CA GLU A 58 10.05 4.68 -11.70
C GLU A 58 11.24 5.56 -12.14
N PRO A 59 12.27 5.01 -12.83
CA PRO A 59 13.50 5.74 -13.09
C PRO A 59 13.31 7.11 -13.75
N GLU A 60 12.34 7.21 -14.67
CA GLU A 60 12.04 8.47 -15.35
C GLU A 60 11.30 9.50 -14.48
N VAL A 61 10.61 9.05 -13.43
CA VAL A 61 9.98 9.93 -12.43
C VAL A 61 11.00 10.33 -11.38
N LEU A 62 11.76 9.36 -10.87
CA LEU A 62 12.80 9.58 -9.87
C LEU A 62 13.82 10.62 -10.33
N LYS A 63 14.27 10.55 -11.59
CA LYS A 63 15.18 11.54 -12.19
C LYS A 63 14.61 12.97 -12.26
N LYS A 64 13.28 13.14 -12.20
CA LYS A 64 12.63 14.46 -12.24
C LYS A 64 12.55 15.13 -10.88
N HIS A 65 12.47 14.35 -9.79
CA HIS A 65 12.27 14.89 -8.44
C HIS A 65 13.47 14.68 -7.50
N ALA A 66 14.24 13.61 -7.67
CA ALA A 66 15.43 13.32 -6.87
C ALA A 66 16.64 14.09 -7.42
N LEU A 67 16.67 15.40 -7.15
CA LEU A 67 17.74 16.31 -7.54
C LEU A 67 18.64 16.63 -6.33
N HIS A 68 19.95 16.70 -6.55
CA HIS A 68 20.88 17.10 -5.50
C HIS A 68 20.61 18.55 -5.06
N VAL A 69 20.50 18.78 -3.75
CA VAL A 69 20.04 20.06 -3.19
C VAL A 69 20.90 21.27 -3.58
N ASP A 70 22.20 21.05 -3.79
CA ASP A 70 23.14 22.12 -4.14
C ASP A 70 23.39 22.27 -5.65
N THR A 71 23.38 21.16 -6.40
CA THR A 71 23.80 21.14 -7.82
C THR A 71 22.63 21.02 -8.78
N ASN A 72 21.44 20.65 -8.28
CA ASN A 72 20.25 20.36 -9.06
C ASN A 72 20.45 19.23 -10.09
N GLU A 73 21.51 18.43 -9.94
CA GLU A 73 21.78 17.28 -10.78
C GLU A 73 20.87 16.10 -10.40
N PRO A 74 20.35 15.35 -11.37
CA PRO A 74 19.49 14.21 -11.09
C PRO A 74 20.27 13.06 -10.46
N ILE A 75 19.57 12.23 -9.69
CA ILE A 75 20.11 10.98 -9.15
C ILE A 75 20.81 10.15 -10.26
N PRO A 76 22.06 9.72 -10.05
CA PRO A 76 22.79 8.90 -11.02
C PRO A 76 22.14 7.52 -11.23
N ASP A 77 22.22 6.99 -12.44
CA ASP A 77 21.69 5.66 -12.81
C ASP A 77 22.21 4.54 -11.90
N ALA A 78 23.48 4.60 -11.51
CA ALA A 78 24.09 3.62 -10.61
C ALA A 78 23.43 3.59 -9.21
N LEU A 79 22.87 4.71 -8.73
CA LEU A 79 22.12 4.73 -7.47
C LEU A 79 20.69 4.21 -7.67
N ILE A 80 20.05 4.53 -8.79
CA ILE A 80 18.72 3.98 -9.15
C ILE A 80 18.79 2.44 -9.20
N GLU A 81 19.80 1.89 -9.86
CA GLU A 81 19.99 0.43 -9.96
C GLU A 81 20.17 -0.20 -8.57
N ARG A 82 20.95 0.42 -7.69
CA ARG A 82 21.13 -0.04 -6.30
C ARG A 82 19.83 -0.01 -5.51
N LEU A 83 19.01 1.03 -5.67
CA LEU A 83 17.68 1.09 -5.06
C LEU A 83 16.78 -0.05 -5.54
N GLN A 84 16.76 -0.32 -6.85
CA GLN A 84 15.97 -1.41 -7.44
C GLN A 84 16.43 -2.80 -6.96
N GLN A 85 17.73 -3.00 -6.79
CA GLN A 85 18.30 -4.24 -6.23
C GLN A 85 17.98 -4.37 -4.72
N ALA A 86 17.95 -3.26 -4.00
CA ALA A 86 17.63 -3.21 -2.58
C ALA A 86 16.12 -3.28 -2.28
N ARG A 87 15.22 -3.33 -3.28
CA ARG A 87 13.76 -3.31 -3.07
C ARG A 87 13.21 -4.42 -2.16
N ARG A 88 13.93 -5.54 -2.05
CA ARG A 88 13.59 -6.67 -1.17
C ARG A 88 14.35 -6.66 0.15
N PHE A 89 15.26 -5.69 0.35
CA PHE A 89 15.93 -5.50 1.63
C PHE A 89 14.87 -5.24 2.71
N ASN A 90 15.07 -5.82 3.89
CA ASN A 90 14.20 -5.64 5.05
C ASN A 90 12.73 -6.15 4.93
N GLN A 91 12.31 -6.70 3.79
CA GLN A 91 10.94 -7.20 3.58
C GLN A 91 10.50 -8.24 4.62
N GLY A 92 11.43 -9.05 5.14
CA GLY A 92 11.12 -9.98 6.25
C GLY A 92 10.69 -9.25 7.52
N PHE A 93 11.38 -8.16 7.89
CA PHE A 93 11.04 -7.34 9.06
C PHE A 93 9.69 -6.64 8.84
N GLU A 94 9.56 -5.92 7.73
CA GLU A 94 8.35 -5.13 7.38
C GLU A 94 7.10 -6.01 7.28
N THR A 95 7.22 -7.19 6.67
CA THR A 95 6.10 -8.13 6.54
C THR A 95 5.68 -8.67 7.91
N VAL A 96 6.64 -9.02 8.78
CA VAL A 96 6.36 -9.60 10.10
C VAL A 96 5.77 -8.55 11.05
N GLU A 97 6.36 -7.34 11.13
CA GLU A 97 5.85 -6.29 12.03
C GLU A 97 4.42 -5.86 11.68
N TYR A 98 4.08 -5.85 10.39
CA TYR A 98 2.74 -5.52 9.90
C TYR A 98 1.76 -6.68 10.13
N THR A 99 2.13 -7.90 9.73
CA THR A 99 1.24 -9.06 9.83
C THR A 99 0.90 -9.35 11.29
N ALA A 100 1.86 -9.15 12.21
CA ALA A 100 1.60 -9.25 13.64
C ALA A 100 0.50 -8.26 14.09
N CYS A 101 0.55 -7.01 13.63
CA CYS A 101 -0.50 -6.01 13.91
C CYS A 101 -1.87 -6.43 13.36
N ALA A 102 -1.93 -6.89 12.11
CA ALA A 102 -3.19 -7.29 11.46
C ALA A 102 -3.83 -8.53 12.13
N LEU A 103 -3.03 -9.53 12.48
CA LEU A 103 -3.52 -10.73 13.17
C LEU A 103 -3.99 -10.42 14.58
N LEU A 104 -3.25 -9.58 15.30
CA LEU A 104 -3.57 -9.20 16.67
C LEU A 104 -4.82 -8.32 16.74
N ASP A 105 -4.99 -7.38 15.80
CA ASP A 105 -6.23 -6.61 15.60
C ASP A 105 -7.46 -7.52 15.48
N MET A 106 -7.42 -8.47 14.54
CA MET A 106 -8.54 -9.41 14.33
C MET A 106 -8.83 -10.25 15.57
N LYS A 107 -7.78 -10.72 16.27
CA LYS A 107 -7.95 -11.51 17.49
C LYS A 107 -8.56 -10.69 18.62
N LEU A 108 -8.11 -9.44 18.80
CA LEU A 108 -8.56 -8.57 19.87
C LEU A 108 -10.05 -8.25 19.71
N HIS A 109 -10.48 -7.90 18.50
CA HIS A 109 -11.88 -7.58 18.23
C HIS A 109 -12.81 -8.81 18.25
N ALA A 110 -12.25 -10.02 18.36
CA ALA A 110 -13.00 -11.26 18.59
C ALA A 110 -12.98 -11.72 20.07
N ALA A 111 -12.25 -11.05 20.97
CA ALA A 111 -12.00 -11.51 22.34
C ALA A 111 -13.10 -11.16 23.36
N GLY A 112 -14.06 -10.30 23.00
CA GLY A 112 -15.11 -9.81 23.91
C GLY A 112 -14.62 -8.71 24.87
N ASP A 113 -15.43 -8.39 25.88
CA ASP A 113 -15.15 -7.31 26.83
C ASP A 113 -14.19 -7.73 27.96
N GLY A 114 -13.54 -6.74 28.59
CA GLY A 114 -12.74 -6.95 29.80
C GLY A 114 -11.33 -7.51 29.57
N VAL A 115 -10.80 -7.39 28.36
CA VAL A 115 -9.46 -7.85 27.99
C VAL A 115 -8.38 -7.01 28.68
N ASP A 116 -7.44 -7.67 29.37
CA ASP A 116 -6.16 -7.05 29.74
C ASP A 116 -5.30 -6.91 28.49
N ILE A 117 -5.25 -5.70 27.94
CA ILE A 117 -4.54 -5.35 26.70
C ILE A 117 -3.07 -5.76 26.73
N THR A 118 -2.39 -5.61 27.88
CA THR A 118 -0.96 -5.89 27.98
C THR A 118 -0.71 -7.39 27.99
N GLN A 119 -1.52 -8.13 28.74
CA GLN A 119 -1.40 -9.59 28.83
C GLN A 119 -1.82 -10.24 27.51
N PHE A 120 -2.92 -9.79 26.93
CA PHE A 120 -3.43 -10.24 25.63
C PHE A 120 -2.37 -10.10 24.53
N GLU A 121 -1.71 -8.93 24.44
CA GLU A 121 -0.69 -8.69 23.44
C GLU A 121 0.49 -9.67 23.59
N LYS A 122 0.97 -9.90 24.82
CA LYS A 122 2.07 -10.84 25.07
C LYS A 122 1.68 -12.27 24.70
N ASP A 123 0.51 -12.73 25.14
CA ASP A 123 0.05 -14.09 24.92
C ASP A 123 -0.20 -14.37 23.45
N GLU A 124 -0.81 -13.41 22.74
CA GLU A 124 -1.10 -13.58 21.32
C GLU A 124 0.17 -13.54 20.47
N LEU A 125 1.13 -12.65 20.77
CA LEU A 125 2.43 -12.65 20.06
C LEU A 125 3.23 -13.93 20.32
N ALA A 126 3.17 -14.48 21.54
CA ALA A 126 3.78 -15.77 21.84
C ALA A 126 3.08 -16.91 21.08
N ARG A 127 1.74 -16.90 21.02
CA ARG A 127 0.94 -17.87 20.26
C ARG A 127 1.23 -17.82 18.75
N LEU A 128 1.45 -16.63 18.20
CA LEU A 128 1.82 -16.42 16.80
C LEU A 128 3.27 -16.82 16.49
N GLY A 129 4.09 -17.09 17.52
CA GLY A 129 5.50 -17.44 17.34
C GLY A 129 6.33 -16.28 16.81
N MET A 130 6.04 -15.04 17.25
CA MET A 130 6.75 -13.86 16.78
C MET A 130 8.28 -14.02 17.01
N PRO A 131 9.12 -13.88 15.97
CA PRO A 131 10.56 -14.12 16.10
C PRO A 131 11.22 -13.22 17.14
N ALA A 132 12.23 -13.75 17.83
CA ALA A 132 13.03 -12.98 18.77
C ALA A 132 13.74 -11.82 18.03
N GLY A 133 13.65 -10.61 18.58
CA GLY A 133 14.23 -9.39 17.97
C GLY A 133 13.27 -8.64 17.03
N MET A 134 12.09 -9.20 16.76
CA MET A 134 11.02 -8.48 16.07
C MET A 134 10.13 -7.69 17.03
N VAL A 135 9.56 -6.60 16.55
CA VAL A 135 8.54 -5.82 17.24
C VAL A 135 7.33 -5.63 16.33
N MET A 136 6.17 -5.36 16.93
CA MET A 136 5.01 -4.90 16.18
C MET A 136 5.25 -3.46 15.71
N ARG A 137 4.74 -3.13 14.53
CA ARG A 137 4.74 -1.74 14.03
C ARG A 137 3.99 -0.80 14.98
N HIS A 138 2.90 -1.27 15.58
CA HIS A 138 2.14 -0.55 16.60
C HIS A 138 1.80 -1.49 17.76
N ARG A 139 2.18 -1.13 18.99
CA ARG A 139 1.67 -1.80 20.19
C ARG A 139 0.25 -1.32 20.48
N LEU A 140 -0.57 -2.15 21.11
CA LEU A 140 -1.97 -1.84 21.38
C LEU A 140 -2.19 -0.48 22.08
N PRO A 141 -1.44 -0.07 23.12
CA PRO A 141 -1.71 1.18 23.83
C PRO A 141 -1.59 2.46 22.98
N HIS A 142 -0.87 2.41 21.86
CA HIS A 142 -0.66 3.54 20.95
C HIS A 142 -1.11 3.24 19.51
N PHE A 143 -1.92 2.19 19.33
CA PHE A 143 -2.38 1.78 18.01
C PHE A 143 -3.54 2.68 17.54
N GLY A 144 -3.20 3.90 17.11
CA GLY A 144 -4.16 4.91 16.71
C GLY A 144 -5.14 4.47 15.60
N HIS A 145 -4.70 3.61 14.67
CA HIS A 145 -5.58 3.07 13.63
C HIS A 145 -6.81 2.36 14.21
N LEU A 146 -6.64 1.63 15.32
CA LEU A 146 -7.71 0.86 15.96
C LEU A 146 -8.51 1.71 16.95
N PHE A 147 -7.82 2.60 17.69
CA PHE A 147 -8.38 3.22 18.90
C PHE A 147 -8.66 4.72 18.78
N SER A 148 -8.13 5.43 17.78
CA SER A 148 -8.46 6.84 17.56
C SER A 148 -9.81 7.02 16.85
N SER A 149 -10.24 6.03 16.07
CA SER A 149 -11.59 5.91 15.51
C SER A 149 -11.89 4.46 15.15
N SER A 150 -13.15 4.13 14.88
CA SER A 150 -13.54 2.78 14.43
C SER A 150 -13.19 2.49 12.96
N SER A 151 -12.35 3.32 12.31
CA SER A 151 -12.12 3.24 10.86
C SER A 151 -11.34 2.00 10.42
N TYR A 152 -10.42 1.52 11.26
CA TYR A 152 -9.59 0.32 11.01
C TYR A 152 -9.68 -0.72 12.14
N ALA A 153 -10.58 -0.54 13.10
CA ALA A 153 -10.89 -1.56 14.12
C ALA A 153 -11.41 -2.83 13.43
N ALA A 154 -10.79 -4.00 13.70
CA ALA A 154 -11.02 -5.24 12.96
C ALA A 154 -10.82 -5.09 11.43
N GLY A 155 -9.84 -4.28 11.05
CA GLY A 155 -9.66 -3.81 9.67
C GLY A 155 -8.23 -3.44 9.33
N TYR A 156 -7.23 -3.65 10.19
CA TYR A 156 -5.84 -3.32 9.84
C TYR A 156 -5.27 -4.22 8.74
N TYR A 157 -5.87 -5.39 8.51
CA TYR A 157 -5.53 -6.29 7.40
C TYR A 157 -5.75 -5.67 6.01
N VAL A 158 -6.55 -4.59 5.91
CA VAL A 158 -6.93 -3.98 4.63
C VAL A 158 -5.73 -3.47 3.83
N TYR A 159 -4.63 -3.06 4.49
CA TYR A 159 -3.42 -2.63 3.78
C TYR A 159 -2.81 -3.75 2.94
N MET A 160 -2.64 -4.95 3.48
CA MET A 160 -2.10 -6.09 2.71
C MET A 160 -3.15 -6.71 1.78
N TRP A 161 -4.43 -6.59 2.12
CA TRP A 161 -5.51 -6.94 1.20
C TRP A 161 -5.49 -6.07 -0.05
N ALA A 162 -5.33 -4.76 0.11
CA ALA A 162 -5.17 -3.82 -0.99
C ALA A 162 -3.84 -3.99 -1.71
N GLU A 163 -2.78 -4.43 -1.01
CA GLU A 163 -1.47 -4.65 -1.65
C GLU A 163 -1.50 -5.81 -2.66
N VAL A 164 -2.43 -6.76 -2.48
CA VAL A 164 -2.73 -7.76 -3.53
C VAL A 164 -3.27 -7.07 -4.78
N LEU A 165 -4.19 -6.13 -4.61
CA LEU A 165 -4.78 -5.37 -5.71
C LEU A 165 -3.77 -4.41 -6.35
N ASP A 166 -2.89 -3.79 -5.55
CA ASP A 166 -1.86 -2.87 -6.05
C ASP A 166 -0.84 -3.60 -6.92
N ALA A 167 -0.35 -4.75 -6.44
CA ALA A 167 0.80 -5.38 -7.06
C ALA A 167 0.36 -6.01 -8.38
N ASP A 168 -0.79 -6.68 -8.34
CA ASP A 168 -1.44 -7.23 -9.51
C ASP A 168 -1.94 -6.15 -10.47
N GLY A 169 -2.41 -5.02 -9.95
CA GLY A 169 -2.88 -3.88 -10.72
C GLY A 169 -1.73 -3.20 -11.46
N TYR A 170 -0.58 -3.01 -10.80
CA TYR A 170 0.61 -2.43 -11.39
C TYR A 170 1.21 -3.33 -12.48
N ASP A 171 1.11 -4.66 -12.32
CA ASP A 171 1.52 -5.61 -13.34
C ASP A 171 0.80 -5.42 -14.68
N ALA A 172 -0.39 -4.80 -14.72
CA ALA A 172 -1.03 -4.43 -15.99
C ALA A 172 -0.20 -3.43 -16.81
N PHE A 173 0.57 -2.55 -16.15
CA PHE A 173 1.50 -1.64 -16.81
C PHE A 173 2.81 -2.33 -17.20
N VAL A 174 3.28 -3.27 -16.36
CA VAL A 174 4.45 -4.11 -16.67
C VAL A 174 4.18 -4.98 -17.90
N GLU A 175 3.01 -5.62 -17.98
CA GLU A 175 2.54 -6.42 -19.13
C GLU A 175 2.43 -5.60 -20.41
N ALA A 176 2.05 -4.32 -20.30
CA ALA A 176 2.03 -3.39 -21.42
C ALA A 176 3.44 -2.92 -21.84
N GLY A 177 4.47 -3.19 -21.03
CA GLY A 177 5.84 -2.77 -21.26
C GLY A 177 6.08 -1.27 -21.08
N ASN A 178 5.12 -0.55 -20.46
CA ASN A 178 5.19 0.89 -20.27
C ASN A 178 4.46 1.32 -18.97
N PRO A 179 5.16 1.89 -17.97
CA PRO A 179 4.56 2.40 -16.73
C PRO A 179 3.58 3.56 -16.97
N PHE A 180 3.55 4.13 -18.18
CA PHE A 180 2.66 5.20 -18.61
C PHE A 180 1.77 4.78 -19.79
N ASP A 181 1.48 3.48 -19.95
CA ASP A 181 0.62 3.02 -21.04
C ASP A 181 -0.76 3.73 -21.00
N PRO A 182 -1.14 4.46 -22.07
CA PRO A 182 -2.33 5.30 -22.05
C PRO A 182 -3.62 4.48 -22.00
N ALA A 183 -3.63 3.24 -22.53
CA ALA A 183 -4.82 2.40 -22.53
C ALA A 183 -5.06 1.78 -21.14
N VAL A 184 -4.00 1.33 -20.45
CA VAL A 184 -4.06 0.87 -19.06
C VAL A 184 -4.46 2.03 -18.15
N ALA A 185 -3.82 3.20 -18.28
CA ALA A 185 -4.13 4.40 -17.51
C ALA A 185 -5.59 4.86 -17.72
N ALA A 186 -6.12 4.81 -18.95
CA ALA A 186 -7.51 5.16 -19.22
C ALA A 186 -8.50 4.20 -18.53
N ARG A 187 -8.19 2.89 -18.47
CA ARG A 187 -9.01 1.93 -17.72
C ARG A 187 -8.93 2.17 -16.22
N LEU A 188 -7.73 2.41 -15.70
CA LEU A 188 -7.49 2.73 -14.29
C LEU A 188 -8.28 3.98 -13.87
N LEU A 189 -8.19 5.05 -14.67
CA LEU A 189 -8.94 6.27 -14.45
C LEU A 189 -10.45 5.98 -14.42
N LYS A 190 -10.96 5.33 -15.46
CA LYS A 190 -12.40 5.12 -15.65
C LYS A 190 -13.02 4.24 -14.55
N TYR A 191 -12.37 3.14 -14.21
CA TYR A 191 -12.97 2.11 -13.36
C TYR A 191 -12.57 2.21 -11.90
N VAL A 192 -11.46 2.89 -11.58
CA VAL A 192 -10.97 3.03 -10.20
C VAL A 192 -11.07 4.49 -9.74
N TYR A 193 -10.34 5.42 -10.37
CA TYR A 193 -10.25 6.79 -9.85
C TYR A 193 -11.53 7.62 -10.03
N SER A 194 -12.27 7.44 -11.14
CA SER A 194 -13.45 8.25 -11.43
C SER A 194 -14.78 7.66 -10.96
N SER A 195 -14.80 6.36 -10.70
CA SER A 195 -16.04 5.62 -10.42
C SER A 195 -16.54 5.82 -8.99
N GLY A 196 -15.66 6.17 -8.04
CA GLY A 196 -15.99 6.14 -6.62
C GLY A 196 -16.66 4.82 -6.26
N ASN A 197 -17.74 4.87 -5.48
CA ASN A 197 -18.50 3.69 -5.07
C ASN A 197 -19.74 3.42 -5.96
N THR A 198 -19.69 3.82 -7.25
CA THR A 198 -20.79 3.54 -8.21
C THR A 198 -20.73 2.15 -8.81
N LEU A 199 -19.57 1.49 -8.72
CA LEU A 199 -19.34 0.13 -9.15
C LEU A 199 -19.03 -0.74 -7.92
N GLU A 200 -19.46 -1.98 -7.96
CA GLU A 200 -19.02 -2.96 -6.97
C GLU A 200 -17.49 -3.14 -7.09
N PRO A 201 -16.71 -3.09 -5.99
CA PRO A 201 -15.24 -3.06 -6.03
C PRO A 201 -14.57 -4.17 -6.85
N ARG A 202 -15.04 -5.42 -6.75
CA ARG A 202 -14.49 -6.52 -7.55
C ARG A 202 -14.82 -6.35 -9.04
N ALA A 203 -16.02 -5.89 -9.38
CA ALA A 203 -16.38 -5.55 -10.76
C ALA A 203 -15.54 -4.38 -11.32
N ALA A 204 -15.31 -3.34 -10.51
CA ALA A 204 -14.44 -2.22 -10.85
C ALA A 204 -13.01 -2.69 -11.14
N TYR A 205 -12.45 -3.51 -10.24
CA TYR A 205 -11.12 -4.09 -10.41
C TYR A 205 -11.03 -4.93 -11.68
N ARG A 206 -11.97 -5.86 -11.92
CA ARG A 206 -12.00 -6.68 -13.14
C ARG A 206 -12.10 -5.85 -14.41
N ALA A 207 -12.87 -4.76 -14.39
CA ALA A 207 -12.99 -3.86 -15.55
C ALA A 207 -11.69 -3.10 -15.85
N PHE A 208 -10.91 -2.77 -14.82
CA PHE A 208 -9.56 -2.22 -14.96
C PHE A 208 -8.56 -3.29 -15.43
N ARG A 209 -8.44 -4.38 -14.67
CA ARG A 209 -7.38 -5.38 -14.78
C ARG A 209 -7.60 -6.41 -15.90
N GLY A 210 -8.86 -6.66 -16.26
CA GLY A 210 -9.29 -7.69 -17.22
C GLY A 210 -9.51 -9.09 -16.60
N ARG A 211 -9.16 -9.28 -15.33
CA ARG A 211 -9.31 -10.53 -14.56
C ARG A 211 -9.47 -10.25 -13.07
N ASP A 212 -9.73 -11.30 -12.30
CA ASP A 212 -9.65 -11.24 -10.83
C ASP A 212 -8.20 -10.99 -10.36
N PRO A 213 -8.01 -10.40 -9.17
CA PRO A 213 -6.69 -10.19 -8.61
C PRO A 213 -6.01 -11.53 -8.28
N GLU A 214 -4.71 -11.61 -8.52
CA GLU A 214 -3.87 -12.75 -8.15
C GLU A 214 -2.92 -12.35 -7.01
N VAL A 215 -2.62 -13.28 -6.11
CA VAL A 215 -1.74 -13.02 -4.96
C VAL A 215 -0.25 -13.11 -5.32
N ALA A 216 0.09 -13.79 -6.41
CA ALA A 216 1.47 -14.04 -6.82
C ALA A 216 2.32 -12.75 -6.96
N PRO A 217 1.80 -11.65 -7.57
CA PRO A 217 2.52 -10.37 -7.65
C PRO A 217 2.95 -9.83 -6.28
N LEU A 218 2.06 -9.84 -5.28
CA LEU A 218 2.38 -9.44 -3.91
C LEU A 218 3.47 -10.34 -3.30
N LEU A 219 3.34 -11.66 -3.45
CA LEU A 219 4.32 -12.60 -2.90
C LEU A 219 5.71 -12.39 -3.53
N MET A 220 5.79 -12.09 -4.82
CA MET A 220 7.05 -11.74 -5.51
C MET A 220 7.60 -10.37 -5.08
N LYS A 221 6.72 -9.38 -4.87
CA LYS A 221 7.05 -8.02 -4.36
C LYS A 221 7.72 -8.13 -2.99
N ARG A 222 7.13 -8.91 -2.07
CA ARG A 222 7.63 -9.16 -0.72
C ARG A 222 8.75 -10.21 -0.62
N GLY A 223 9.14 -10.84 -1.74
CA GLY A 223 10.21 -11.84 -1.78
C GLY A 223 9.86 -13.17 -1.10
N LEU A 224 8.57 -13.48 -0.98
CA LEU A 224 8.05 -14.71 -0.36
C LEU A 224 8.05 -15.90 -1.33
N ILE A 225 8.00 -15.64 -2.64
CA ILE A 225 8.19 -16.62 -3.72
C ILE A 225 9.17 -16.08 -4.77
N LYS A 226 9.72 -16.98 -5.61
CA LYS A 226 10.51 -16.58 -6.78
C LYS A 226 9.62 -16.26 -7.97
N GLU A 227 10.11 -15.42 -8.88
CA GLU A 227 9.50 -15.20 -10.19
C GLU A 227 9.34 -16.53 -10.93
N GLY A 228 8.12 -16.82 -11.38
CA GLY A 228 7.77 -18.06 -12.09
C GLY A 228 7.46 -19.28 -11.21
N GLN A 229 7.42 -19.16 -9.88
CA GLN A 229 6.85 -20.21 -9.02
C GLN A 229 5.34 -20.03 -8.89
N PRO A 230 4.53 -21.11 -8.99
CA PRO A 230 3.10 -21.02 -8.68
C PRO A 230 2.91 -20.61 -7.22
N ALA A 231 1.95 -19.72 -6.99
CA ALA A 231 1.50 -19.33 -5.65
C ALA A 231 0.77 -20.49 -4.95
#